data_AF-A0A936FU16-F1
#
_entry.id   AF-A0A936FU16-F1
#
_cell.length_a   1.000
_cell.length_b   1.000
_cell.length_c   1.000
_cell.angle_alpha   90.00
_cell.angle_beta   90.00
_cell.angle_gamma   90.00
#
_symmetry.space_group_name_H-M   'P 1'
#
loop_
_entity.id
_entity.type
_entity.pdbx_description
1 polymer ?
#
loop_
_entity_poly.entity_id
_entity_poly.type
_entity_poly.pdbx_seq_one_letter_code
_entity_poly.pdbx_strand_id
1 'polypeptide(L)'
;MQDNFSDGNLSSNPAWIGDVSHFVVNANQELQLMAPAAGVSKLFTQPVEEQDTTYWKGKIKMDFAPSATNFVRYYLQLNDTSSTASGYYLEIGENGTNDAIKFYRLDLGIPKLIGSCKTGAMANQPAIVNYEIKKVNGNWEFYTDYSGGINLTKDSSFVDNQYFGSDFKWTGFYCLYTDTRKDKFYFDDIYIGGPINDKIPPQIADLQLIDNKTIKLIFDEPLNTITASNILNFQVDKGIGNPITANLFFEKEITLTFANPFQSFTDFNITINNVSDLKGNAMIPKVLAFKYQIADSVKPFDFVINEIMADPTPVVGLPEVEYLELYNRSDKYLNLNNINIVKGTTNYKLPNQIVAPKSYTILCDDGGGEPV
;
A
#
# COMPACT_ATOMS: atom_id res chain seq x y z
N MET A 1 -7.53 19.96 -6.64
CA MET A 1 -8.63 19.77 -5.67
C MET A 1 -8.79 18.29 -5.37
N GLN A 2 -9.01 17.93 -4.10
CA GLN A 2 -9.34 16.57 -3.68
C GLN A 2 -10.38 16.67 -2.55
N ASP A 3 -11.37 15.79 -2.56
CA ASP A 3 -12.36 15.63 -1.51
C ASP A 3 -12.85 14.16 -1.46
N ASN A 4 -12.59 13.48 -0.37
CA ASN A 4 -13.11 12.14 -0.07
C ASN A 4 -14.17 12.18 1.04
N PHE A 5 -14.63 13.37 1.40
CA PHE A 5 -15.66 13.67 2.40
C PHE A 5 -15.40 13.08 3.80
N SER A 6 -14.20 12.57 4.08
CA SER A 6 -13.83 11.97 5.37
C SER A 6 -13.80 12.98 6.53
N ASP A 7 -13.75 14.27 6.21
CA ASP A 7 -13.80 15.36 7.17
C ASP A 7 -15.24 15.75 7.59
N GLY A 8 -16.26 15.09 7.00
CA GLY A 8 -17.65 15.21 7.40
C GLY A 8 -18.30 16.57 7.11
N ASN A 9 -17.69 17.44 6.31
CA ASN A 9 -18.23 18.78 6.05
C ASN A 9 -18.13 19.16 4.56
N LEU A 10 -18.86 20.21 4.19
CA LEU A 10 -18.85 20.79 2.84
C LEU A 10 -18.38 22.25 2.84
N SER A 11 -17.91 22.75 3.99
CA SER A 11 -17.59 24.17 4.19
C SER A 11 -16.10 24.48 4.02
N SER A 12 -15.24 23.47 4.04
CA SER A 12 -13.80 23.61 3.95
C SER A 12 -13.16 22.36 3.36
N ASN A 13 -12.00 22.53 2.71
CA ASN A 13 -11.16 21.45 2.20
C ASN A 13 -11.82 20.43 1.25
N PRO A 14 -12.55 20.87 0.21
CA PRO A 14 -12.80 22.22 -0.26
C PRO A 14 -14.18 22.77 0.19
N ALA A 15 -14.34 24.10 0.08
CA ALA A 15 -15.65 24.72 0.32
C ALA A 15 -16.56 24.51 -0.89
N TRP A 16 -17.71 23.88 -0.67
CA TRP A 16 -18.77 23.73 -1.66
C TRP A 16 -19.81 24.84 -1.53
N ILE A 17 -20.39 25.25 -2.66
CA ILE A 17 -21.42 26.28 -2.77
C ILE A 17 -22.59 25.81 -3.65
N GLY A 18 -23.69 26.56 -3.66
CA GLY A 18 -24.91 26.22 -4.37
C GLY A 18 -25.98 25.72 -3.40
N ASP A 19 -26.67 24.65 -3.76
CA ASP A 19 -27.73 24.04 -2.97
C ASP A 19 -27.17 23.13 -1.86
N VAL A 20 -26.19 23.62 -1.09
CA VAL A 20 -25.46 22.83 -0.07
C VAL A 20 -26.40 22.16 0.93
N SER A 21 -27.51 22.80 1.30
CA SER A 21 -28.51 22.24 2.21
C SER A 21 -29.25 21.00 1.66
N HIS A 22 -29.14 20.71 0.36
CA HIS A 22 -29.69 19.50 -0.24
C HIS A 22 -28.68 18.35 -0.24
N PHE A 23 -27.48 18.52 0.31
CA PHE A 23 -26.47 17.47 0.36
C PHE A 23 -25.98 17.25 1.80
N VAL A 24 -25.61 16.02 2.09
CA VAL A 24 -25.01 15.62 3.37
C VAL A 24 -23.80 14.73 3.12
N VAL A 25 -22.84 14.72 4.04
CA VAL A 25 -21.89 13.62 4.13
C VAL A 25 -22.55 12.52 4.97
N ASN A 26 -22.76 11.35 4.35
CA ASN A 26 -23.48 10.26 4.99
C ASN A 26 -22.57 9.43 5.93
N ALA A 27 -23.14 8.40 6.56
CA ALA A 27 -22.39 7.55 7.50
C ALA A 27 -21.23 6.74 6.87
N ASN A 28 -21.25 6.56 5.54
CA ASN A 28 -20.17 5.91 4.81
C ASN A 28 -19.08 6.91 4.37
N GLN A 29 -19.18 8.17 4.79
CA GLN A 29 -18.31 9.27 4.34
C GLN A 29 -18.44 9.54 2.83
N GLU A 30 -19.63 9.35 2.25
CA GLU A 30 -19.93 9.72 0.87
C GLU A 30 -20.77 11.00 0.84
N LEU A 31 -20.57 11.86 -0.17
CA LEU A 31 -21.50 12.95 -0.46
C LEU A 31 -22.80 12.37 -1.02
N GLN A 32 -23.92 12.64 -0.35
CA GLN A 32 -25.23 12.15 -0.73
C GLN A 32 -26.21 13.31 -0.90
N LEU A 33 -26.99 13.27 -2.00
CA LEU A 33 -28.16 14.14 -2.16
C LEU A 33 -29.23 13.75 -1.15
N MET A 34 -29.85 14.73 -0.49
CA MET A 34 -30.95 14.62 0.47
C MET A 34 -31.93 15.81 0.28
N ALA A 35 -32.50 15.94 -0.91
CA ALA A 35 -33.38 17.06 -1.24
C ALA A 35 -34.79 16.92 -0.62
N PRO A 36 -35.47 18.03 -0.27
CA PRO A 36 -36.77 17.98 0.40
C PRO A 36 -37.92 17.52 -0.50
N ALA A 37 -37.86 17.81 -1.80
CA ALA A 37 -38.87 17.47 -2.80
C ALA A 37 -38.22 17.25 -4.17
N ALA A 38 -38.95 16.67 -5.12
CA ALA A 38 -38.54 16.57 -6.52
C ALA A 38 -38.04 17.91 -7.10
N GLY A 39 -37.02 17.88 -7.94
CA GLY A 39 -36.48 19.08 -8.53
C GLY A 39 -35.06 18.93 -9.04
N VAL A 40 -34.30 20.02 -8.93
CA VAL A 40 -32.90 20.12 -9.33
C VAL A 40 -32.09 20.60 -8.14
N SER A 41 -30.91 20.00 -7.95
CA SER A 41 -29.90 20.49 -7.02
C SER A 41 -28.57 20.65 -7.72
N LYS A 42 -27.86 21.73 -7.43
CA LYS A 42 -26.53 22.02 -7.96
C LYS A 42 -25.54 22.27 -6.83
N LEU A 43 -24.38 21.65 -6.92
CA LEU A 43 -23.27 21.85 -6.00
C LEU A 43 -22.02 22.18 -6.79
N PHE A 44 -21.28 23.20 -6.40
CA PHE A 44 -20.07 23.64 -7.09
C PHE A 44 -18.92 23.89 -6.11
N THR A 45 -17.69 23.77 -6.58
CA THR A 45 -16.50 24.15 -5.82
C THR A 45 -15.37 24.61 -6.75
N GLN A 46 -14.35 25.19 -6.13
CA GLN A 46 -13.12 25.70 -6.74
C GLN A 46 -11.93 25.43 -5.80
N PRO A 47 -10.67 25.40 -6.30
CA PRO A 47 -10.29 25.52 -7.70
C PRO A 47 -10.00 24.17 -8.38
N VAL A 48 -10.51 24.02 -9.61
CA VAL A 48 -9.87 23.19 -10.63
C VAL A 48 -8.67 23.98 -11.15
N GLU A 49 -7.47 23.45 -10.98
CA GLU A 49 -6.27 23.96 -11.64
C GLU A 49 -5.84 22.93 -12.69
N GLU A 50 -6.20 23.21 -13.94
CA GLU A 50 -5.76 22.39 -15.07
C GLU A 50 -4.23 22.53 -15.23
N GLN A 51 -3.56 21.40 -15.35
CA GLN A 51 -2.13 21.26 -15.63
C GLN A 51 -1.91 20.67 -17.03
N ASP A 52 -0.66 20.63 -17.51
CA ASP A 52 -0.26 20.03 -18.81
C ASP A 52 -0.83 18.61 -19.00
N THR A 53 -0.94 17.86 -17.91
CA THR A 53 -1.74 16.65 -17.81
C THR A 53 -2.67 16.78 -16.63
N THR A 54 -3.98 16.69 -16.87
CA THR A 54 -4.99 16.80 -15.81
C THR A 54 -5.80 15.51 -15.70
N TYR A 55 -6.06 15.10 -14.47
CA TYR A 55 -6.86 13.94 -14.13
C TYR A 55 -8.12 14.38 -13.39
N TRP A 56 -9.26 13.80 -13.75
CA TRP A 56 -10.47 13.77 -12.95
C TRP A 56 -10.68 12.35 -12.49
N LYS A 57 -10.75 12.12 -11.18
CA LYS A 57 -11.06 10.82 -10.60
C LYS A 57 -12.21 10.93 -9.63
N GLY A 58 -12.84 9.80 -9.37
CA GLY A 58 -13.84 9.67 -8.33
C GLY A 58 -14.87 8.61 -8.67
N LYS A 59 -15.95 8.66 -7.89
CA LYS A 59 -17.05 7.72 -7.93
C LYS A 59 -18.36 8.47 -8.11
N ILE A 60 -19.21 7.96 -9.00
CA ILE A 60 -20.60 8.37 -9.13
C ILE A 60 -21.47 7.12 -8.95
N LYS A 61 -22.46 7.20 -8.07
CA LYS A 61 -23.45 6.15 -7.88
C LYS A 61 -24.85 6.75 -7.84
N MET A 62 -25.76 6.12 -8.57
CA MET A 62 -27.20 6.32 -8.52
C MET A 62 -27.85 5.01 -8.09
N ASP A 63 -28.57 5.00 -6.96
CA ASP A 63 -29.28 3.81 -6.45
C ASP A 63 -30.62 3.55 -7.20
N PHE A 64 -30.56 3.72 -8.52
CA PHE A 64 -31.64 3.57 -9.48
C PHE A 64 -31.04 3.45 -10.88
N ALA A 65 -31.79 2.87 -11.81
CA ALA A 65 -31.50 2.99 -13.23
C ALA A 65 -31.83 4.43 -13.69
N PRO A 66 -30.86 5.20 -14.21
CA PRO A 66 -31.02 6.58 -14.65
C PRO A 66 -32.10 6.75 -15.72
N SER A 67 -32.60 7.97 -15.87
CA SER A 67 -33.58 8.31 -16.92
C SER A 67 -33.47 9.77 -17.36
N ALA A 68 -34.18 10.17 -18.42
CA ALA A 68 -34.25 11.58 -18.83
C ALA A 68 -34.84 12.53 -17.76
N THR A 69 -35.50 12.00 -16.73
CA THR A 69 -36.05 12.77 -15.59
C THR A 69 -35.32 12.50 -14.27
N ASN A 70 -34.34 11.60 -14.27
CA ASN A 70 -33.48 11.29 -13.13
C ASN A 70 -32.05 11.06 -13.63
N PHE A 71 -31.26 12.14 -13.70
CA PHE A 71 -29.91 12.09 -14.26
C PHE A 71 -28.96 13.00 -13.49
N VAL A 72 -27.67 12.76 -13.69
CA VAL A 72 -26.61 13.61 -13.16
C VAL A 72 -25.81 14.23 -14.30
N ARG A 73 -25.39 15.49 -14.11
CA ARG A 73 -24.25 16.05 -14.82
C ARG A 73 -23.11 16.27 -13.86
N TYR A 74 -21.92 15.81 -14.23
CA TYR A 74 -20.68 16.13 -13.55
C TYR A 74 -19.90 17.13 -14.39
N TYR A 75 -19.84 18.37 -13.93
CA TYR A 75 -19.08 19.45 -14.57
C TYR A 75 -17.59 19.26 -14.29
N LEU A 76 -16.84 18.84 -15.30
CA LEU A 76 -15.39 18.62 -15.18
C LEU A 76 -14.65 19.94 -15.04
N GLN A 77 -15.03 20.92 -15.85
CA GLN A 77 -14.47 22.27 -15.84
C GLN A 77 -15.50 23.24 -16.41
N LEU A 78 -15.72 24.37 -15.75
CA LEU A 78 -16.55 25.48 -16.20
C LEU A 78 -15.85 26.81 -15.91
N ASN A 79 -16.12 27.81 -16.75
CA ASN A 79 -15.64 29.18 -16.53
C ASN A 79 -16.41 29.90 -15.38
N ASP A 80 -17.68 29.58 -15.20
CA ASP A 80 -18.57 30.09 -14.16
C ASP A 80 -19.69 29.08 -13.84
N THR A 81 -20.59 29.41 -12.91
CA THR A 81 -21.68 28.51 -12.46
C THR A 81 -23.05 28.91 -13.01
N SER A 82 -23.11 29.83 -13.98
CA SER A 82 -24.36 30.32 -14.57
C SER A 82 -24.95 29.33 -15.58
N SER A 83 -26.19 29.56 -16.01
CA SER A 83 -26.81 28.78 -17.09
C SER A 83 -26.16 29.00 -18.46
N THR A 84 -25.33 30.04 -18.60
CA THR A 84 -24.59 30.38 -19.82
C THR A 84 -23.10 30.04 -19.72
N ALA A 85 -22.72 29.25 -18.72
CA ALA A 85 -21.35 28.80 -18.55
C ALA A 85 -20.84 28.08 -19.81
N SER A 86 -19.53 28.07 -19.97
CA SER A 86 -18.81 27.31 -20.99
C SER A 86 -17.81 26.38 -20.33
N GLY A 87 -17.56 25.22 -20.94
CA GLY A 87 -16.65 24.21 -20.40
C GLY A 87 -17.00 22.79 -20.83
N TYR A 88 -16.70 21.80 -20.00
CA TYR A 88 -17.00 20.39 -20.28
C TYR A 88 -17.71 19.72 -19.12
N TYR A 89 -18.56 18.76 -19.44
CA TYR A 89 -19.27 17.96 -18.46
C TYR A 89 -19.58 16.56 -18.98
N LEU A 90 -19.83 15.66 -18.02
CA LEU A 90 -20.40 14.35 -18.27
C LEU A 90 -21.89 14.39 -17.98
N GLU A 91 -22.70 13.66 -18.76
CA GLU A 91 -24.10 13.40 -18.45
C GLU A 91 -24.33 11.90 -18.37
N ILE A 92 -25.04 11.46 -17.34
CA ILE A 92 -25.40 10.06 -17.11
C ILE A 92 -26.90 9.99 -16.82
N GLY A 93 -27.63 9.43 -17.78
CA GLY A 93 -29.08 9.26 -17.75
C GLY A 93 -29.75 9.70 -19.05
N GLU A 94 -30.47 8.79 -19.70
CA GLU A 94 -31.22 9.04 -20.91
C GLU A 94 -32.51 8.21 -20.95
N ASN A 95 -33.28 8.29 -22.04
CA ASN A 95 -34.40 7.38 -22.21
C ASN A 95 -33.90 6.07 -22.86
N GLY A 96 -34.15 4.94 -22.22
CA GLY A 96 -33.93 3.62 -22.82
C GLY A 96 -33.10 2.70 -21.92
N THR A 97 -32.39 1.76 -22.53
CA THR A 97 -31.48 0.80 -21.86
C THR A 97 -30.02 1.02 -22.26
N ASN A 98 -29.73 2.12 -22.93
CA ASN A 98 -28.44 2.40 -23.54
C ASN A 98 -27.61 3.39 -22.70
N ASP A 99 -28.06 3.71 -21.49
CA ASP A 99 -27.43 4.67 -20.58
C ASP A 99 -25.92 4.45 -20.50
N ALA A 100 -25.20 5.50 -20.82
CA ALA A 100 -23.76 5.56 -20.84
C ALA A 100 -23.29 6.91 -20.30
N ILE A 101 -21.99 7.04 -20.08
CA ILE A 101 -21.36 8.33 -19.79
C ILE A 101 -21.23 9.09 -21.11
N LYS A 102 -22.00 10.17 -21.26
CA LYS A 102 -21.91 11.06 -22.42
C LYS A 102 -21.03 12.25 -22.11
N PHE A 103 -20.07 12.51 -22.97
CA PHE A 103 -19.14 13.63 -22.84
C PHE A 103 -19.59 14.80 -23.70
N TYR A 104 -19.85 15.93 -23.05
CA TYR A 104 -20.34 17.15 -23.68
C TYR A 104 -19.37 18.31 -23.48
N ARG A 105 -19.32 19.18 -24.48
CA ARG A 105 -18.85 20.55 -24.36
C ARG A 105 -20.04 21.48 -24.22
N LEU A 106 -19.91 22.51 -23.39
CA LEU A 106 -20.90 23.57 -23.24
C LEU A 106 -20.33 24.86 -23.83
N ASP A 107 -21.00 25.42 -24.83
CA ASP A 107 -20.61 26.67 -25.50
C ASP A 107 -21.66 27.74 -25.18
N LEU A 108 -21.37 28.63 -24.23
CA LEU A 108 -22.30 29.69 -23.76
C LEU A 108 -23.68 29.14 -23.34
N GLY A 109 -23.69 28.03 -22.59
CA GLY A 109 -24.91 27.35 -22.16
C GLY A 109 -25.53 26.39 -23.20
N ILE A 110 -24.95 26.30 -24.41
CA ILE A 110 -25.44 25.41 -25.47
C ILE A 110 -24.63 24.10 -25.46
N PRO A 111 -25.25 22.93 -25.19
CA PRO A 111 -24.52 21.67 -25.13
C PRO A 111 -24.23 21.12 -26.52
N LYS A 112 -23.00 20.62 -26.71
CA LYS A 112 -22.53 19.91 -27.89
C LYS A 112 -21.96 18.55 -27.47
N LEU A 113 -22.56 17.47 -27.96
CA LEU A 113 -22.05 16.11 -27.71
C LEU A 113 -20.71 15.92 -28.40
N ILE A 114 -19.70 15.49 -27.64
CA ILE A 114 -18.38 15.12 -28.15
C ILE A 114 -18.31 13.61 -28.38
N GLY A 115 -18.87 12.82 -27.47
CA GLY A 115 -18.89 11.36 -27.61
C GLY A 115 -19.59 10.65 -26.46
N SER A 116 -19.67 9.33 -26.56
CA SER A 116 -20.26 8.46 -25.54
C SER A 116 -19.29 7.34 -25.21
N CYS A 117 -19.17 7.03 -23.92
CA CYS A 117 -18.51 5.82 -23.43
C CYS A 117 -19.35 4.58 -23.75
N LYS A 118 -18.93 3.40 -23.27
CA LYS A 118 -19.62 2.12 -23.46
C LYS A 118 -21.15 2.20 -23.27
N THR A 119 -21.88 1.94 -24.35
CA THR A 119 -23.35 1.93 -24.38
C THR A 119 -23.94 0.93 -23.37
N GLY A 120 -24.96 1.37 -22.63
CA GLY A 120 -25.70 0.56 -21.65
C GLY A 120 -24.93 0.27 -20.35
N ALA A 121 -23.71 0.78 -20.19
CA ALA A 121 -22.90 0.53 -19.01
C ALA A 121 -23.49 1.13 -17.71
N MET A 122 -24.32 2.15 -17.84
CA MET A 122 -24.99 2.85 -16.74
C MET A 122 -26.50 2.55 -16.66
N ALA A 123 -27.01 1.54 -17.38
CA ALA A 123 -28.44 1.24 -17.44
C ALA A 123 -28.96 0.37 -16.26
N ASN A 124 -28.06 -0.17 -15.45
CA ASN A 124 -28.40 -1.05 -14.34
C ASN A 124 -28.81 -0.28 -13.07
N GLN A 125 -29.41 -0.99 -12.11
CA GLN A 125 -29.61 -0.52 -10.75
C GLN A 125 -28.78 -1.37 -9.76
N PRO A 126 -27.91 -0.78 -8.94
CA PRO A 126 -27.49 0.63 -8.99
C PRO A 126 -26.68 0.92 -10.26
N ALA A 127 -26.77 2.15 -10.78
CA ALA A 127 -25.85 2.63 -11.79
C ALA A 127 -24.63 3.22 -11.07
N ILE A 128 -23.47 2.57 -11.22
CA ILE A 128 -22.25 2.92 -10.51
C ILE A 128 -21.08 2.99 -11.48
N VAL A 129 -20.20 3.96 -11.27
CA VAL A 129 -18.94 4.05 -11.98
C VAL A 129 -17.85 4.65 -11.09
N ASN A 130 -16.72 3.96 -11.00
CA ASN A 130 -15.45 4.59 -10.66
C ASN A 130 -14.76 5.00 -11.96
N TYR A 131 -14.21 6.21 -12.00
CA TYR A 131 -13.62 6.75 -13.22
C TYR A 131 -12.24 7.38 -12.98
N GLU A 132 -11.42 7.35 -14.01
CA GLU A 132 -10.27 8.23 -14.21
C GLU A 132 -10.37 8.80 -15.64
N ILE A 133 -10.40 10.12 -15.73
CA ILE A 133 -10.39 10.84 -17.01
C ILE A 133 -9.07 11.60 -17.07
N LYS A 134 -8.27 11.32 -18.08
CA LYS A 134 -6.98 11.96 -18.30
C LYS A 134 -7.06 12.88 -19.51
N LYS A 135 -6.74 14.16 -19.35
CA LYS A 135 -6.62 15.14 -20.44
C LYS A 135 -5.16 15.51 -20.66
N VAL A 136 -4.70 15.41 -21.91
CA VAL A 136 -3.37 15.88 -22.37
C VAL A 136 -3.55 16.55 -23.72
N ASN A 137 -3.26 17.85 -23.84
CA ASN A 137 -3.38 18.61 -25.09
C ASN A 137 -4.72 18.39 -25.82
N GLY A 138 -5.82 18.35 -25.07
CA GLY A 138 -7.17 18.13 -25.59
C GLY A 138 -7.52 16.69 -25.99
N ASN A 139 -6.60 15.74 -25.82
CA ASN A 139 -6.91 14.31 -25.86
C ASN A 139 -7.44 13.90 -24.48
N TRP A 140 -8.68 13.43 -24.44
CA TRP A 140 -9.37 12.95 -23.26
C TRP A 140 -9.44 11.42 -23.30
N GLU A 141 -8.80 10.76 -22.35
CA GLU A 141 -8.84 9.31 -22.18
C GLU A 141 -9.70 8.96 -20.97
N PHE A 142 -10.69 8.10 -21.17
CA PHE A 142 -11.63 7.66 -20.15
C PHE A 142 -11.28 6.24 -19.73
N TYR A 143 -11.08 6.04 -18.43
CA TYR A 143 -10.91 4.75 -17.79
C TYR A 143 -12.02 4.56 -16.77
N THR A 144 -12.71 3.42 -16.81
CA THR A 144 -13.91 3.19 -16.00
C THR A 144 -13.92 1.79 -15.41
N ASP A 145 -14.59 1.68 -14.26
CA ASP A 145 -15.06 0.43 -13.66
C ASP A 145 -16.55 0.59 -13.31
N TYR A 146 -17.42 -0.05 -14.09
CA TYR A 146 -18.88 -0.01 -13.93
C TYR A 146 -19.43 -1.01 -12.90
N SER A 147 -18.56 -1.75 -12.21
CA SER A 147 -18.94 -2.67 -11.14
C SER A 147 -18.91 -2.02 -9.76
N GLY A 148 -18.32 -0.82 -9.64
CA GLY A 148 -18.01 -0.18 -8.36
C GLY A 148 -16.72 -0.68 -7.71
N GLY A 149 -15.94 -1.51 -8.42
CA GLY A 149 -14.59 -1.92 -8.03
C GLY A 149 -13.52 -0.89 -8.39
N ILE A 150 -12.26 -1.24 -8.16
CA ILE A 150 -11.10 -0.35 -8.39
C ILE A 150 -10.33 -0.66 -9.68
N ASN A 151 -10.80 -1.62 -10.48
CA ASN A 151 -10.07 -2.12 -11.66
C ASN A 151 -10.47 -1.32 -12.90
N LEU A 152 -9.96 -0.09 -12.99
CA LEU A 152 -10.22 0.80 -14.11
C LEU A 152 -9.65 0.22 -15.42
N THR A 153 -10.49 0.16 -16.46
CA THR A 153 -10.09 -0.25 -17.80
C THR A 153 -10.33 0.88 -18.78
N LYS A 154 -9.51 0.99 -19.83
CA LYS A 154 -9.72 2.02 -20.86
C LYS A 154 -11.07 1.77 -21.54
N ASP A 155 -11.95 2.77 -21.45
CA ASP A 155 -13.29 2.74 -22.03
C ASP A 155 -13.26 3.39 -23.41
N SER A 156 -12.89 4.66 -23.46
CA SER A 156 -13.06 5.52 -24.64
C SER A 156 -12.00 6.62 -24.69
N SER A 157 -11.85 7.26 -25.85
CA SER A 157 -11.02 8.44 -26.00
C SER A 157 -11.64 9.43 -26.97
N PHE A 158 -11.56 10.72 -26.65
CA PHE A 158 -12.12 11.81 -27.44
C PHE A 158 -11.11 12.94 -27.60
N VAL A 159 -11.28 13.76 -28.64
CA VAL A 159 -10.41 14.92 -28.89
C VAL A 159 -11.27 16.18 -28.95
N ASP A 160 -11.08 17.07 -28.00
CA ASP A 160 -11.61 18.44 -28.02
C ASP A 160 -10.75 19.32 -27.11
N ASN A 161 -10.20 20.40 -27.65
CA ASN A 161 -9.29 21.31 -26.93
C ASN A 161 -9.81 22.76 -26.89
N GLN A 162 -11.13 22.95 -27.05
CA GLN A 162 -11.74 24.28 -27.12
C GLN A 162 -11.54 25.09 -25.83
N TYR A 163 -11.64 24.43 -24.67
CA TYR A 163 -11.55 25.09 -23.37
C TYR A 163 -10.42 24.51 -22.53
N PHE A 164 -9.53 25.37 -22.06
CA PHE A 164 -8.41 25.01 -21.21
C PHE A 164 -7.95 26.22 -20.38
N GLY A 165 -7.22 25.96 -19.31
CA GLY A 165 -6.51 27.00 -18.53
C GLY A 165 -7.31 27.60 -17.38
N SER A 166 -6.73 28.62 -16.74
CA SER A 166 -7.13 29.14 -15.42
C SER A 166 -8.54 29.72 -15.32
N ASP A 167 -9.18 30.01 -16.45
CA ASP A 167 -10.55 30.52 -16.47
C ASP A 167 -11.57 29.42 -16.14
N PHE A 168 -11.28 28.15 -16.46
CA PHE A 168 -12.19 27.01 -16.32
C PHE A 168 -12.03 26.29 -14.97
N LYS A 169 -12.16 27.05 -13.88
CA LYS A 169 -11.81 26.62 -12.52
C LYS A 169 -12.95 25.99 -11.69
N TRP A 170 -14.16 25.96 -12.23
CA TRP A 170 -15.33 25.44 -11.52
C TRP A 170 -15.59 23.98 -11.86
N THR A 171 -15.85 23.17 -10.84
CA THR A 171 -16.37 21.81 -10.96
C THR A 171 -17.62 21.67 -10.11
N GLY A 172 -18.43 20.65 -10.37
CA GLY A 172 -19.62 20.42 -9.57
C GLY A 172 -20.56 19.38 -10.13
N PHE A 173 -21.66 19.19 -9.41
CA PHE A 173 -22.72 18.26 -9.77
C PHE A 173 -24.02 19.00 -10.01
N TYR A 174 -24.76 18.56 -11.01
CA TYR A 174 -26.16 18.89 -11.23
C TYR A 174 -26.94 17.59 -11.17
N CYS A 175 -27.92 17.51 -10.27
CA CYS A 175 -28.81 16.36 -10.17
C CYS A 175 -30.23 16.82 -10.56
N LEU A 176 -30.85 16.17 -11.55
CA LEU A 176 -32.29 16.26 -11.79
C LEU A 176 -32.93 14.98 -11.25
N TYR A 177 -34.02 15.11 -10.49
CA TYR A 177 -34.64 13.96 -9.83
C TYR A 177 -36.12 14.15 -9.51
N THR A 178 -36.82 13.02 -9.53
CA THR A 178 -38.19 12.86 -9.03
C THR A 178 -38.21 12.66 -7.51
N ASP A 179 -39.40 12.73 -6.91
CA ASP A 179 -39.53 12.65 -5.45
C ASP A 179 -39.03 11.31 -4.88
N THR A 180 -39.14 10.22 -5.65
CA THR A 180 -38.66 8.88 -5.26
C THR A 180 -37.15 8.67 -5.45
N ARG A 181 -36.42 9.68 -5.92
CA ARG A 181 -34.98 9.63 -6.23
C ARG A 181 -34.17 10.74 -5.56
N LYS A 182 -34.83 11.63 -4.81
CA LYS A 182 -34.24 12.83 -4.18
C LYS A 182 -33.18 12.55 -3.11
N ASP A 183 -32.97 11.29 -2.76
CA ASP A 183 -32.03 10.79 -1.76
C ASP A 183 -31.04 9.73 -2.32
N LYS A 184 -31.00 9.54 -3.65
CA LYS A 184 -30.36 8.36 -4.28
C LYS A 184 -29.12 8.65 -5.12
N PHE A 185 -28.54 9.83 -5.01
CA PHE A 185 -27.32 10.23 -5.72
C PHE A 185 -26.16 10.28 -4.72
N TYR A 186 -25.05 9.66 -5.08
CA TYR A 186 -23.87 9.51 -4.23
C TYR A 186 -22.60 9.82 -5.04
N PHE A 187 -21.69 10.54 -4.42
CA PHE A 187 -20.39 10.95 -4.98
C PHE A 187 -19.30 10.72 -3.95
N ASP A 188 -18.13 10.28 -4.40
CA ASP A 188 -17.01 10.03 -3.49
C ASP A 188 -15.66 10.11 -4.21
N ASP A 189 -14.57 10.22 -3.43
CA ASP A 189 -13.18 10.23 -3.88
C ASP A 189 -12.90 11.22 -5.03
N ILE A 190 -13.48 12.42 -4.96
CA ILE A 190 -13.37 13.44 -6.00
C ILE A 190 -11.95 13.98 -6.03
N TYR A 191 -11.25 13.77 -7.14
CA TYR A 191 -9.91 14.30 -7.37
C TYR A 191 -9.85 15.01 -8.71
N ILE A 192 -9.31 16.22 -8.72
CA ILE A 192 -9.02 16.99 -9.94
C ILE A 192 -7.65 17.64 -9.80
N GLY A 193 -6.72 17.28 -10.67
CA GLY A 193 -5.39 17.87 -10.64
C GLY A 193 -4.40 17.16 -11.55
N GLY A 194 -3.11 17.44 -11.35
CA GLY A 194 -2.04 16.77 -12.08
C GLY A 194 -1.93 15.27 -11.81
N PRO A 195 -0.91 14.60 -12.36
CA PRO A 195 -0.53 13.26 -11.90
C PRO A 195 -0.46 13.27 -10.37
N ILE A 196 -1.13 12.32 -9.71
CA ILE A 196 -0.92 12.09 -8.29
C ILE A 196 0.51 11.57 -8.19
N ASN A 197 1.45 12.49 -7.97
CA ASN A 197 2.79 12.12 -7.56
C ASN A 197 2.60 11.49 -6.19
N ASP A 198 2.91 10.20 -6.09
CA ASP A 198 3.19 9.62 -4.79
C ASP A 198 4.15 10.55 -4.06
N LYS A 199 3.90 10.79 -2.78
CA LYS A 199 4.76 11.59 -1.91
C LYS A 199 5.19 10.80 -0.68
N ILE A 200 4.68 9.59 -0.53
CA ILE A 200 5.02 8.71 0.57
C ILE A 200 6.37 8.08 0.22
N PRO A 201 7.40 8.24 1.07
CA PRO A 201 8.66 7.57 0.84
C PRO A 201 8.60 6.10 1.29
N PRO A 202 9.45 5.24 0.69
CA PRO A 202 9.47 3.83 1.04
C PRO A 202 9.98 3.62 2.46
N GLN A 203 9.38 2.66 3.15
CA GLN A 203 9.76 2.27 4.51
C GLN A 203 10.29 0.83 4.54
N ILE A 204 11.24 0.61 5.45
CA ILE A 204 11.72 -0.76 5.72
C ILE A 204 10.67 -1.47 6.55
N ALA A 205 10.03 -2.47 5.93
CA ALA A 205 9.06 -3.37 6.54
C ALA A 205 9.75 -4.48 7.34
N ASP A 206 10.88 -5.02 6.85
CA ASP A 206 11.61 -6.09 7.53
C ASP A 206 13.11 -6.11 7.18
N LEU A 207 13.90 -6.70 8.08
CA LEU A 207 15.32 -6.98 7.91
C LEU A 207 15.60 -8.43 8.30
N GLN A 208 16.18 -9.19 7.37
CA GLN A 208 16.49 -10.61 7.55
C GLN A 208 17.98 -10.86 7.37
N LEU A 209 18.57 -11.64 8.29
CA LEU A 209 19.93 -12.15 8.13
C LEU A 209 19.88 -13.48 7.38
N ILE A 210 20.51 -13.53 6.21
CA ILE A 210 20.56 -14.75 5.40
C ILE A 210 21.75 -15.61 5.82
N ASP A 211 22.91 -14.99 6.04
CA ASP A 211 24.15 -15.63 6.51
C ASP A 211 25.10 -14.60 7.16
N ASN A 212 26.37 -14.97 7.41
CA ASN A 212 27.36 -14.07 8.03
C ASN A 212 27.82 -12.92 7.13
N LYS A 213 27.35 -12.79 5.89
CA LYS A 213 27.73 -11.73 4.96
C LYS A 213 26.55 -11.11 4.24
N THR A 214 25.35 -11.62 4.46
CA THR A 214 24.19 -11.28 3.62
C THR A 214 23.02 -10.80 4.47
N ILE A 215 22.55 -9.60 4.18
CA ILE A 215 21.34 -9.01 4.75
C ILE A 215 20.31 -8.86 3.62
N LYS A 216 19.07 -9.25 3.88
CA LYS A 216 17.92 -8.90 3.04
C LYS A 216 17.12 -7.81 3.73
N LEU A 217 16.81 -6.74 3.00
CA LEU A 217 15.89 -5.69 3.40
C LEU A 217 14.61 -5.81 2.58
N ILE A 218 13.46 -5.74 3.23
CA ILE A 218 12.14 -5.76 2.59
C ILE A 218 11.49 -4.40 2.81
N PHE A 219 11.04 -3.78 1.71
CA PHE A 219 10.33 -2.51 1.73
C PHE A 219 8.82 -2.72 1.53
N ASP A 220 8.04 -1.75 1.98
CA ASP A 220 6.58 -1.74 1.86
C ASP A 220 6.07 -1.38 0.46
N GLU A 221 6.94 -0.83 -0.41
CA GLU A 221 6.58 -0.43 -1.77
C GLU A 221 7.71 -0.67 -2.81
N PRO A 222 7.39 -0.60 -4.13
CA PRO A 222 8.37 -0.71 -5.21
C PRO A 222 9.42 0.41 -5.23
N LEU A 223 10.68 0.03 -5.43
CA LEU A 223 11.83 0.92 -5.33
C LEU A 223 12.40 1.32 -6.69
N ASN A 224 13.01 2.50 -6.73
CA ASN A 224 13.86 2.91 -7.84
C ASN A 224 15.14 2.09 -7.85
N THR A 225 15.36 1.36 -8.95
CA THR A 225 16.50 0.45 -9.11
C THR A 225 17.86 1.14 -8.94
N ILE A 226 18.02 2.39 -9.37
CA ILE A 226 19.30 3.11 -9.28
C ILE A 226 19.67 3.37 -7.82
N THR A 227 18.73 3.88 -7.03
CA THR A 227 18.99 4.19 -5.61
C THR A 227 19.05 2.92 -4.77
N ALA A 228 18.21 1.93 -5.05
CA ALA A 228 18.18 0.64 -4.35
C ALA A 228 19.45 -0.19 -4.58
N SER A 229 20.09 -0.06 -5.75
CA SER A 229 21.30 -0.83 -6.10
C SER A 229 22.59 -0.05 -5.81
N ASN A 230 22.50 1.17 -5.28
CA ASN A 230 23.67 1.98 -4.92
C ASN A 230 24.24 1.53 -3.57
N ILE A 231 25.38 0.83 -3.59
CA ILE A 231 26.05 0.33 -2.37
C ILE A 231 26.41 1.42 -1.35
N LEU A 232 26.57 2.68 -1.78
CA LEU A 232 26.89 3.80 -0.89
C LEU A 232 25.71 4.21 0.01
N ASN A 233 24.50 3.77 -0.32
CA ASN A 233 23.30 4.02 0.48
C ASN A 233 23.22 3.14 1.74
N PHE A 234 24.08 2.12 1.86
CA PHE A 234 24.05 1.16 2.96
C PHE A 234 25.41 1.09 3.65
N GLN A 235 25.43 1.15 4.97
CA GLN A 235 26.65 1.02 5.75
C GLN A 235 26.40 0.26 7.05
N VAL A 236 27.20 -0.76 7.32
CA VAL A 236 27.21 -1.46 8.61
C VAL A 236 28.40 -0.96 9.44
N ASP A 237 28.15 -0.75 10.73
CA ASP A 237 29.15 -0.29 11.69
C ASP A 237 30.23 -1.35 12.02
N LYS A 238 31.09 -1.04 13.01
CA LYS A 238 32.10 -1.95 13.56
C LYS A 238 33.07 -2.54 12.52
N GLY A 239 33.40 -1.75 11.50
CA GLY A 239 34.41 -2.10 10.50
C GLY A 239 33.91 -3.00 9.36
N ILE A 240 32.60 -3.31 9.29
CA ILE A 240 32.03 -4.03 8.16
C ILE A 240 31.97 -3.13 6.92
N GLY A 241 31.49 -1.89 7.06
CA GLY A 241 31.46 -0.89 5.98
C GLY A 241 30.30 -1.05 5.01
N ASN A 242 30.49 -0.61 3.77
CA ASN A 242 29.49 -0.73 2.70
C ASN A 242 29.47 -2.15 2.11
N PRO A 243 28.32 -2.60 1.57
CA PRO A 243 28.26 -3.87 0.85
C PRO A 243 29.06 -3.81 -0.46
N ILE A 244 29.49 -4.97 -0.95
CA ILE A 244 30.10 -5.13 -2.28
C ILE A 244 29.05 -5.21 -3.38
N THR A 245 27.83 -5.65 -3.06
CA THR A 245 26.70 -5.71 -3.98
C THR A 245 25.40 -5.35 -3.27
N ALA A 246 24.52 -4.65 -3.97
CA ALA A 246 23.13 -4.41 -3.58
C ALA A 246 22.24 -4.75 -4.79
N ASN A 247 21.45 -5.82 -4.67
CA ASN A 247 20.61 -6.32 -5.76
C ASN A 247 19.13 -6.21 -5.39
N LEU A 248 18.35 -5.53 -6.25
CA LEU A 248 16.90 -5.41 -6.11
C LEU A 248 16.19 -6.61 -6.75
N PHE A 249 15.30 -7.25 -6.00
CA PHE A 249 14.44 -8.35 -6.42
C PHE A 249 12.98 -8.03 -6.15
N PHE A 250 12.09 -8.52 -7.02
CA PHE A 250 10.64 -8.36 -6.89
C PHE A 250 10.20 -6.91 -6.60
N GLU A 251 10.97 -5.95 -7.13
CA GLU A 251 10.78 -4.51 -7.00
C GLU A 251 10.91 -3.92 -5.58
N LYS A 252 10.94 -4.73 -4.51
CA LYS A 252 10.94 -4.23 -3.11
C LYS A 252 11.88 -4.94 -2.15
N GLU A 253 12.61 -5.96 -2.59
CA GLU A 253 13.58 -6.69 -1.76
C GLU A 253 15.00 -6.35 -2.17
N ILE A 254 15.81 -5.82 -1.25
CA ILE A 254 17.23 -5.57 -1.50
C ILE A 254 18.05 -6.64 -0.80
N THR A 255 18.84 -7.40 -1.55
CA THR A 255 19.87 -8.29 -0.99
C THR A 255 21.22 -7.59 -1.01
N LEU A 256 21.79 -7.38 0.17
CA LEU A 256 23.10 -6.78 0.39
C LEU A 256 24.10 -7.88 0.74
N THR A 257 25.24 -7.90 0.06
CA THR A 257 26.35 -8.81 0.38
C THR A 257 27.59 -8.01 0.77
N PHE A 258 28.23 -8.37 1.86
CA PHE A 258 29.40 -7.70 2.42
C PHE A 258 30.68 -8.51 2.22
N ALA A 259 31.82 -7.84 2.11
CA ALA A 259 33.12 -8.50 1.99
C ALA A 259 33.52 -9.20 3.31
N ASN A 260 33.41 -8.46 4.41
CA ASN A 260 33.78 -8.91 5.75
C ASN A 260 32.59 -9.62 6.42
N PRO A 261 32.82 -10.77 7.07
CA PRO A 261 31.76 -11.46 7.78
C PRO A 261 31.37 -10.74 9.08
N PHE A 262 30.08 -10.76 9.41
CA PHE A 262 29.55 -10.38 10.71
C PHE A 262 30.09 -11.33 11.78
N GLN A 263 30.58 -10.75 12.87
CA GLN A 263 31.07 -11.51 14.02
C GLN A 263 29.88 -12.01 14.85
N SER A 264 29.86 -13.31 15.17
CA SER A 264 28.81 -13.88 16.00
C SER A 264 28.77 -13.20 17.38
N PHE A 265 27.57 -13.09 17.95
CA PHE A 265 27.32 -12.49 19.26
C PHE A 265 27.69 -11.00 19.37
N THR A 266 27.83 -10.34 18.22
CA THR A 266 28.03 -8.90 18.14
C THR A 266 26.75 -8.23 17.65
N ASP A 267 26.33 -7.19 18.36
CA ASP A 267 25.24 -6.31 17.92
C ASP A 267 25.79 -5.33 16.88
N PHE A 268 25.16 -5.21 15.73
CA PHE A 268 25.55 -4.30 14.66
C PHE A 268 24.43 -3.30 14.39
N ASN A 269 24.78 -2.20 13.75
CA ASN A 269 23.83 -1.25 13.19
C ASN A 269 24.06 -1.12 11.69
N ILE A 270 22.99 -1.27 10.91
CA ILE A 270 22.97 -0.87 9.50
C ILE A 270 22.30 0.50 9.38
N THR A 271 22.97 1.41 8.67
CA THR A 271 22.42 2.69 8.25
C THR A 271 21.99 2.59 6.79
N ILE A 272 20.75 2.99 6.50
CA ILE A 272 20.17 3.01 5.16
C ILE A 272 19.74 4.45 4.83
N ASN A 273 20.19 4.96 3.69
CA ASN A 273 19.95 6.33 3.26
C ASN A 273 19.52 6.39 1.79
N ASN A 274 18.77 7.41 1.40
CA ASN A 274 18.57 7.82 0.00
C ASN A 274 18.05 6.72 -0.95
N VAL A 275 17.45 5.65 -0.42
CA VAL A 275 16.67 4.70 -1.23
C VAL A 275 15.33 5.35 -1.52
N SER A 276 14.93 5.40 -2.78
CA SER A 276 13.68 6.04 -3.20
C SER A 276 12.72 5.07 -3.87
N ASP A 277 11.45 5.43 -3.89
CA ASP A 277 10.42 4.77 -4.70
C ASP A 277 10.56 5.12 -6.20
N LEU A 278 9.66 4.57 -7.01
CA LEU A 278 9.57 4.85 -8.46
C LEU A 278 9.17 6.31 -8.79
N LYS A 279 8.68 7.09 -7.82
CA LYS A 279 8.27 8.49 -7.99
C LYS A 279 9.34 9.49 -7.52
N GLY A 280 10.46 8.98 -6.99
CA GLY A 280 11.59 9.78 -6.54
C GLY A 280 11.50 10.24 -5.09
N ASN A 281 10.56 9.72 -4.30
CA ASN A 281 10.47 9.99 -2.87
C ASN A 281 11.56 9.18 -2.15
N ALA A 282 12.58 9.88 -1.65
CA ALA A 282 13.65 9.25 -0.88
C ALA A 282 13.22 8.98 0.56
N MET A 283 13.51 7.79 1.07
CA MET A 283 13.27 7.40 2.45
C MET A 283 13.95 8.37 3.42
N ILE A 284 13.36 8.53 4.61
CA ILE A 284 14.06 9.15 5.73
C ILE A 284 15.18 8.19 6.17
N PRO A 285 16.42 8.68 6.34
CA PRO A 285 17.53 7.90 6.88
C PRO A 285 17.13 7.05 8.09
N LYS A 286 17.43 5.75 8.04
CA LYS A 286 17.06 4.80 9.09
C LYS A 286 18.28 4.02 9.56
N VAL A 287 18.38 3.86 10.88
CA VAL A 287 19.36 2.99 11.53
C VAL A 287 18.61 1.81 12.14
N LEU A 288 19.00 0.60 11.77
CA LEU A 288 18.41 -0.64 12.30
C LEU A 288 19.49 -1.43 13.03
N ALA A 289 19.21 -1.79 14.27
CA ALA A 289 20.03 -2.73 15.02
C ALA A 289 19.73 -4.16 14.56
N PHE A 290 20.76 -4.96 14.36
CA PHE A 290 20.63 -6.39 14.13
C PHE A 290 21.73 -7.13 14.87
N LYS A 291 21.47 -8.40 15.18
CA LYS A 291 22.43 -9.24 15.88
C LYS A 291 22.75 -10.47 15.05
N TYR A 292 24.02 -10.67 14.73
CA TYR A 292 24.44 -11.89 14.07
C TYR A 292 24.66 -12.99 15.12
N GLN A 293 23.73 -13.94 15.21
CA GLN A 293 23.79 -15.09 16.11
C GLN A 293 23.43 -16.37 15.35
N ILE A 294 24.37 -16.84 14.54
CA ILE A 294 24.27 -18.17 13.96
C ILE A 294 25.39 -19.02 14.56
N ALA A 295 25.00 -20.20 15.03
CA ALA A 295 25.95 -21.20 15.51
C ALA A 295 26.65 -21.85 14.31
N ASP A 296 27.95 -22.09 14.46
CA ASP A 296 28.71 -22.82 13.46
C ASP A 296 28.26 -24.28 13.35
N SER A 297 28.57 -24.91 12.21
CA SER A 297 28.37 -26.34 12.07
C SER A 297 29.28 -27.13 13.02
N VAL A 298 28.67 -28.07 13.73
CA VAL A 298 29.36 -28.96 14.66
C VAL A 298 30.23 -29.93 13.87
N LYS A 299 31.51 -30.02 14.20
CA LYS A 299 32.45 -30.99 13.65
C LYS A 299 32.77 -32.08 14.68
N PRO A 300 33.28 -33.25 14.24
CA PRO A 300 33.78 -34.26 15.18
C PRO A 300 34.74 -33.64 16.19
N PHE A 301 34.59 -34.05 17.45
CA PHE A 301 35.30 -33.56 18.63
C PHE A 301 34.94 -32.15 19.12
N ASP A 302 34.18 -31.33 18.40
CA ASP A 302 33.83 -29.98 18.89
C ASP A 302 33.10 -30.01 20.25
N PHE A 303 32.19 -30.99 20.43
CA PHE A 303 31.68 -31.37 21.73
C PHE A 303 32.37 -32.65 22.22
N VAL A 304 32.71 -32.67 23.50
CA VAL A 304 33.14 -33.87 24.21
C VAL A 304 32.23 -34.09 25.40
N ILE A 305 32.01 -35.36 25.73
CA ILE A 305 31.39 -35.71 27.01
C ILE A 305 32.44 -35.40 28.09
N ASN A 306 32.13 -34.44 28.96
CA ASN A 306 32.98 -34.09 30.09
C ASN A 306 32.70 -34.99 31.28
N GLU A 307 31.42 -35.21 31.57
CA GLU A 307 30.98 -35.99 32.71
C GLU A 307 29.70 -36.78 32.41
N ILE A 308 29.60 -37.96 33.02
CA ILE A 308 28.38 -38.76 33.04
C ILE A 308 28.08 -39.01 34.52
N MET A 309 26.94 -38.53 34.99
CA MET A 309 26.38 -38.93 36.27
C MET A 309 25.38 -40.06 36.02
N ALA A 310 25.74 -41.26 36.45
CA ALA A 310 24.92 -42.47 36.34
C ALA A 310 24.77 -43.09 37.73
N ASP A 311 23.59 -43.66 38.03
CA ASP A 311 23.23 -44.19 39.36
C ASP A 311 23.56 -43.20 40.49
N PRO A 312 22.81 -42.08 40.62
CA PRO A 312 23.10 -41.04 41.61
C PRO A 312 22.80 -41.47 43.07
N THR A 313 22.59 -42.76 43.32
CA THR A 313 22.26 -43.30 44.64
C THR A 313 23.45 -43.93 45.35
N PRO A 314 23.64 -43.70 46.67
CA PRO A 314 22.92 -42.76 47.53
C PRO A 314 23.37 -41.30 47.31
N VAL A 315 22.46 -40.35 47.48
CA VAL A 315 22.70 -38.92 47.25
C VAL A 315 23.84 -38.35 48.11
N VAL A 316 24.79 -37.66 47.47
CA VAL A 316 25.83 -36.85 48.14
C VAL A 316 25.82 -35.42 47.60
N GLY A 317 24.96 -34.57 48.15
CA GLY A 317 25.00 -33.12 47.96
C GLY A 317 24.49 -32.57 46.61
N LEU A 318 24.04 -33.44 45.69
CA LEU A 318 23.42 -33.08 44.41
C LEU A 318 22.04 -33.74 44.26
N PRO A 319 21.14 -33.22 43.40
CA PRO A 319 19.87 -33.89 43.10
C PRO A 319 20.08 -35.31 42.55
N GLU A 320 19.14 -36.22 42.85
CA GLU A 320 19.16 -37.62 42.42
C GLU A 320 18.73 -37.76 40.96
N VAL A 321 19.48 -37.16 40.04
CA VAL A 321 19.19 -37.19 38.60
C VAL A 321 20.43 -37.62 37.82
N GLU A 322 20.22 -38.49 36.83
CA GLU A 322 21.25 -38.77 35.83
C GLU A 322 21.42 -37.55 34.92
N TYR A 323 22.66 -37.27 34.53
CA TYR A 323 22.94 -36.23 33.57
C TYR A 323 24.15 -36.54 32.71
N LEU A 324 24.15 -35.93 31.53
CA LEU A 324 25.31 -35.82 30.67
C LEU A 324 25.79 -34.39 30.63
N GLU A 325 27.05 -34.16 30.97
CA GLU A 325 27.69 -32.87 30.75
C GLU A 325 28.49 -32.89 29.45
N LEU A 326 28.14 -31.97 28.55
CA LEU A 326 28.87 -31.72 27.32
C LEU A 326 29.75 -30.49 27.47
N TYR A 327 31.00 -30.59 27.05
CA TYR A 327 31.93 -29.47 26.95
C TYR A 327 32.16 -29.09 25.48
N ASN A 328 31.91 -27.83 25.16
CA ASN A 328 32.31 -27.25 23.88
C ASN A 328 33.80 -26.89 23.94
N ARG A 329 34.65 -27.77 23.40
CA ARG A 329 36.10 -27.54 23.36
C ARG A 329 36.53 -26.54 22.29
N SER A 330 35.64 -26.18 21.36
CA SER A 330 35.96 -25.31 20.24
C SER A 330 36.01 -23.83 20.66
N ASP A 331 36.47 -22.98 19.75
CA ASP A 331 36.40 -21.50 19.90
C ASP A 331 35.10 -20.93 19.27
N LYS A 332 34.11 -21.80 18.99
CA LYS A 332 32.89 -21.47 18.25
C LYS A 332 31.66 -21.59 19.13
N TYR A 333 30.62 -20.85 18.75
CA TYR A 333 29.29 -21.08 19.28
C TYR A 333 28.63 -22.20 18.48
N LEU A 334 28.17 -23.24 19.16
CA LEU A 334 27.69 -24.46 18.51
C LEU A 334 26.27 -24.76 18.98
N ASN A 335 25.42 -25.25 18.08
CA ASN A 335 24.04 -25.56 18.38
C ASN A 335 23.84 -27.08 18.45
N LEU A 336 23.17 -27.54 19.51
CA LEU A 336 22.84 -28.94 19.73
C LEU A 336 21.69 -29.47 18.86
N ASN A 337 20.89 -28.60 18.20
CA ASN A 337 19.66 -28.94 17.45
C ASN A 337 19.78 -30.04 16.37
N ASN A 338 21.00 -30.42 15.97
CA ASN A 338 21.27 -31.46 14.96
C ASN A 338 22.23 -32.55 15.47
N ILE A 339 22.45 -32.62 16.78
CA ILE A 339 23.27 -33.65 17.42
C ILE A 339 22.31 -34.68 18.03
N ASN A 340 22.64 -35.96 17.82
CA ASN A 340 21.97 -37.06 18.50
C ASN A 340 22.94 -37.75 19.45
N ILE A 341 22.44 -38.18 20.60
CA ILE A 341 23.11 -39.15 21.47
C ILE A 341 22.54 -40.53 21.15
N VAL A 342 23.41 -41.51 21.00
CA VAL A 342 23.01 -42.89 20.71
C VAL A 342 23.33 -43.77 21.91
N LYS A 343 22.29 -44.34 22.53
CA LYS A 343 22.39 -45.31 23.64
C LYS A 343 21.84 -46.65 23.14
N GLY A 344 22.73 -47.59 22.83
CA GLY A 344 22.34 -48.87 22.22
C GLY A 344 21.70 -48.66 20.85
N THR A 345 20.40 -48.97 20.73
CA THR A 345 19.60 -48.76 19.50
C THR A 345 18.78 -47.49 19.50
N THR A 346 18.74 -46.75 20.62
CA THR A 346 17.90 -45.56 20.77
C THR A 346 18.68 -44.30 20.42
N ASN A 347 18.05 -43.39 19.67
CA ASN A 347 18.59 -42.08 19.31
C ASN A 347 17.84 -40.98 20.06
N TYR A 348 18.57 -40.18 20.84
CA TYR A 348 18.05 -39.05 21.58
C TYR A 348 18.44 -37.76 20.86
N LYS A 349 17.44 -36.98 20.46
CA LYS A 349 17.66 -35.66 19.84
C LYS A 349 17.96 -34.65 20.92
N LEU A 350 19.01 -33.86 20.72
CA LEU A 350 19.34 -32.79 21.65
C LEU A 350 18.51 -31.53 21.38
N PRO A 351 18.29 -30.68 22.42
CA PRO A 351 17.49 -29.47 22.27
C PRO A 351 18.15 -28.45 21.34
N ASN A 352 17.36 -27.50 20.85
CA ASN A 352 17.86 -26.34 20.12
C ASN A 352 18.53 -25.35 21.09
N GLN A 353 19.75 -25.67 21.52
CA GLN A 353 20.51 -24.89 22.48
C GLN A 353 21.89 -24.55 21.92
N ILE A 354 22.25 -23.26 22.00
CA ILE A 354 23.59 -22.78 21.65
C ILE A 354 24.50 -22.88 22.88
N VAL A 355 25.65 -23.53 22.72
CA VAL A 355 26.71 -23.63 23.73
C VAL A 355 27.88 -22.74 23.31
N ALA A 356 28.28 -21.85 24.21
CA ALA A 356 29.38 -20.92 23.99
C ALA A 356 30.75 -21.64 23.89
N PRO A 357 31.77 -21.00 23.29
CA PRO A 357 33.14 -21.50 23.31
C PRO A 357 33.63 -21.80 24.73
N LYS A 358 34.39 -22.89 24.89
CA LYS A 358 35.01 -23.29 26.17
C LYS A 358 34.04 -23.34 27.35
N SER A 359 32.78 -23.69 27.07
CA SER A 359 31.71 -23.70 28.06
C SER A 359 31.07 -25.08 28.15
N TYR A 360 30.45 -25.35 29.29
CA TYR A 360 29.77 -26.60 29.62
C TYR A 360 28.26 -26.44 29.46
N THR A 361 27.56 -27.53 29.17
CA THR A 361 26.11 -27.62 29.28
C THR A 361 25.73 -28.98 29.85
N ILE A 362 24.71 -28.99 30.70
CA ILE A 362 24.15 -30.19 31.29
C ILE A 362 22.88 -30.57 30.52
N LEU A 363 22.75 -31.86 30.23
CA LEU A 363 21.56 -32.48 29.67
C LEU A 363 21.02 -33.44 30.73
N CYS A 364 19.80 -33.21 31.21
CA CYS A 364 19.13 -34.06 32.18
C CYS A 364 17.63 -34.10 31.91
N ASP A 365 16.96 -35.13 32.42
CA ASP A 365 15.50 -35.23 32.45
C ASP A 365 14.89 -34.08 33.28
N ASP A 366 13.70 -33.61 32.93
CA ASP A 366 12.95 -32.59 33.67
C ASP A 366 12.22 -33.15 34.91
N GLY A 367 12.62 -34.35 35.36
CA GLY A 367 12.12 -35.00 36.58
C GLY A 367 10.89 -35.88 36.36
N GLY A 368 10.65 -36.31 35.12
CA GLY A 368 9.47 -37.03 34.68
C GLY A 368 9.64 -38.50 34.29
N GLY A 369 10.74 -39.17 34.65
CA GLY A 369 10.90 -40.61 34.36
C GLY A 369 11.37 -40.87 32.93
N GLU A 370 12.69 -41.03 32.83
CA GLU A 370 13.58 -41.17 31.66
C GLU A 370 13.39 -40.13 30.54
N PRO A 371 14.42 -39.29 30.33
CA PRO A 371 15.44 -39.69 29.37
C PRO A 371 16.91 -39.48 29.81
N VAL A 372 17.75 -40.39 29.29
CA VAL A 372 19.13 -40.14 28.84
C VAL A 372 19.20 -40.40 27.36
#